data_AF-A0A8T6UT60-F1
#
_entry.id   AF-A0A8T6UT60-F1
#
_cell.length_a   1.000
_cell.length_b   1.000
_cell.length_c   1.000
_cell.angle_alpha   90.00
_cell.angle_beta   90.00
_cell.angle_gamma   90.00
#
_symmetry.space_group_name_H-M   'P 1'
#
loop_
_entity.id
_entity.type
_entity.pdbx_description
1 polymer ?
#
loop_
_entity_poly.entity_id
_entity_poly.type
_entity_poly.pdbx_seq_one_letter_code
_entity_poly.pdbx_strand_id
1 'polypeptide(L)' 'ETRFWVKKKWADFNCTTNCMKVSCIKSGKWKGDITDMPDYELEAYCGTNFGIFDPEATIHLSALIDNLGHSGINGP' A
#
# COMPACT_ATOMS: atom_id res chain seq x y z
N GLU A 1 -3.56 0.96 -13.97
CA GLU A 1 -2.29 1.07 -13.21
C GLU A 1 -2.05 2.48 -12.65
N THR A 2 -2.04 3.57 -13.44
CA THR A 2 -1.60 4.91 -13.00
C THR A 2 -2.53 5.70 -12.06
N ARG A 3 -3.68 5.13 -11.68
CA ARG A 3 -4.71 5.83 -10.88
C ARG A 3 -4.16 6.27 -9.52
N PHE A 4 -3.47 5.36 -8.82
CA PHE A 4 -3.02 5.56 -7.44
C PHE A 4 -1.53 5.85 -7.31
N TRP A 5 -0.69 5.35 -8.22
CA TRP A 5 0.77 5.55 -8.12
C TRP A 5 1.15 7.03 -8.21
N VAL A 6 1.87 7.51 -7.21
CA VAL A 6 2.51 8.84 -7.19
C VAL A 6 3.99 8.72 -7.51
N LYS A 7 4.65 7.65 -7.04
CA LYS A 7 6.02 7.28 -7.44
C LYS A 7 6.05 5.81 -7.82
N LYS A 8 6.48 5.50 -9.04
CA LYS A 8 6.59 4.12 -9.55
C LYS A 8 7.95 3.46 -9.28
N LYS A 9 8.95 4.27 -8.92
CA LYS A 9 10.30 3.83 -8.55
C LYS A 9 10.69 4.62 -7.32
N TRP A 10 10.62 3.95 -6.18
CA TRP A 10 11.00 4.48 -4.88
C TRP A 10 12.05 3.55 -4.29
N ALA A 11 12.97 4.12 -3.52
CA ALA A 11 14.13 3.41 -3.03
C ALA A 11 14.48 3.89 -1.63
N ASP A 12 15.00 2.96 -0.84
CA ASP A 12 15.71 3.30 0.39
C ASP A 12 16.99 4.07 0.09
N PHE A 13 17.56 4.62 1.16
CA PHE A 13 18.81 5.34 1.10
C PHE A 13 19.90 4.49 0.44
N ASN A 14 20.49 5.01 -0.65
CA ASN A 14 21.57 4.38 -1.40
C ASN A 14 21.22 3.03 -2.09
N CYS A 15 19.94 2.71 -2.25
CA CYS A 15 19.50 1.52 -3.00
C CYS A 15 19.26 1.85 -4.48
N THR A 16 19.95 1.19 -5.40
CA THR A 16 19.78 1.38 -6.84
C THR A 16 18.65 0.53 -7.44
N THR A 17 18.22 -0.53 -6.74
CA THR A 17 17.19 -1.47 -7.20
C THR A 17 15.80 -0.83 -7.32
N ASN A 18 15.48 0.16 -6.48
CA ASN A 18 14.22 0.92 -6.51
C ASN A 18 12.93 0.07 -6.58
N CYS A 19 12.88 -1.03 -5.84
CA CYS A 19 11.76 -1.97 -5.88
C CYS A 19 10.43 -1.42 -5.34
N MET A 20 10.45 -0.35 -4.53
CA MET A 20 9.25 0.19 -3.89
C MET A 20 8.45 1.12 -4.82
N LYS A 21 7.18 1.32 -4.49
CA LYS A 21 6.32 2.36 -5.08
C LYS A 21 5.63 3.13 -3.97
N VAL A 22 5.09 4.31 -4.30
CA VAL A 22 4.26 5.09 -3.37
C VAL A 22 2.88 5.26 -4.00
N SER A 23 1.85 4.85 -3.27
CA SER A 23 0.45 4.96 -3.68
C SER A 23 -0.26 6.08 -2.92
N CYS A 24 -1.27 6.69 -3.54
CA CYS A 24 -2.13 7.67 -2.88
C CYS A 24 -3.54 7.63 -3.44
N ILE A 25 -4.53 7.61 -2.55
CA ILE A 25 -5.94 7.73 -2.90
C ILE A 25 -6.30 9.21 -3.10
N LYS A 26 -6.63 9.59 -4.34
CA LYS A 26 -6.83 11.01 -4.73
C LYS A 26 -8.26 11.51 -4.59
N SER A 27 -9.23 10.61 -4.41
CA SER A 27 -10.67 10.89 -4.41
C SER A 27 -11.42 9.82 -3.63
N GLY A 28 -12.68 10.07 -3.27
CA GLY A 28 -13.53 9.08 -2.60
C GLY A 28 -13.43 9.16 -1.08
N LYS A 29 -13.90 8.09 -0.42
CA LYS A 29 -14.04 8.02 1.05
C LYS A 29 -12.69 8.10 1.76
N TRP A 30 -11.66 7.50 1.18
CA TRP A 30 -10.32 7.35 1.77
C TRP A 30 -9.30 8.31 1.13
N LYS A 31 -9.79 9.43 0.59
CA LYS A 31 -8.93 10.44 -0.03
C LYS A 31 -7.88 10.93 0.97
N GLY A 32 -6.62 10.88 0.56
CA GLY A 32 -5.48 11.33 1.36
C GLY A 32 -4.66 10.19 1.95
N ASP A 33 -5.14 8.96 1.91
CA ASP A 33 -4.34 7.81 2.32
C ASP A 33 -3.13 7.66 1.40
N ILE A 34 -1.96 7.55 2.02
CA ILE A 34 -0.66 7.39 1.39
C ILE A 34 0.02 6.24 2.11
N THR A 35 0.54 5.29 1.34
CA THR A 35 1.32 4.16 1.85
C THR A 35 2.38 3.80 0.82
N ASP A 36 3.51 3.29 1.31
CA ASP A 36 4.49 2.63 0.49
C ASP A 36 3.93 1.31 -0.02
N MET A 37 3.65 1.30 -1.32
CA MET A 37 2.97 0.22 -2.02
C MET A 37 1.59 -0.09 -1.39
N PRO A 38 0.86 -1.10 -1.87
CA PRO A 38 0.78 -2.30 -1.06
C PRO A 38 1.74 -3.32 -1.66
N ASP A 39 2.76 -3.71 -0.92
CA ASP A 39 3.73 -4.71 -1.38
C ASP A 39 3.02 -6.05 -1.59
N TYR A 40 3.74 -7.01 -2.17
CA TYR A 40 3.13 -8.28 -2.51
C TYR A 40 2.46 -8.92 -1.28
N GLU A 41 3.12 -8.81 -0.13
CA GLU A 41 2.68 -9.29 1.16
C GLU A 41 1.40 -8.57 1.61
N LEU A 42 1.35 -7.23 1.63
CA LEU A 42 0.16 -6.51 2.06
C LEU A 42 -1.01 -6.69 1.07
N GLU A 43 -0.77 -6.74 -0.25
CA GLU A 43 -1.82 -7.07 -1.22
C GLU A 43 -2.38 -8.48 -0.99
N ALA A 44 -1.52 -9.43 -0.65
CA ALA A 44 -1.91 -10.80 -0.36
C ALA A 44 -2.70 -10.89 0.95
N TYR A 45 -2.11 -10.47 2.07
CA TYR A 45 -2.66 -10.67 3.41
C TYR A 45 -3.77 -9.68 3.79
N CYS A 46 -3.72 -8.44 3.28
CA CYS A 46 -4.71 -7.40 3.56
C CYS A 46 -5.71 -7.20 2.41
N GLY A 47 -5.45 -7.78 1.23
CA GLY A 47 -6.38 -7.78 0.11
C GLY A 47 -7.04 -9.15 -0.08
N THR A 48 -6.43 -9.97 -0.93
CA THR A 48 -7.06 -11.20 -1.44
C THR A 48 -7.35 -12.24 -0.36
N ASN A 49 -6.53 -12.32 0.70
CA ASN A 49 -6.77 -13.20 1.86
C ASN A 49 -8.06 -12.85 2.62
N PHE A 50 -8.54 -11.60 2.53
CA PHE A 50 -9.84 -11.17 3.07
C PHE A 50 -10.96 -11.16 2.00
N GLY A 51 -10.70 -11.64 0.79
CA GLY A 51 -11.64 -11.60 -0.33
C GLY A 51 -11.79 -10.20 -0.95
N ILE A 52 -10.84 -9.29 -0.72
CA ILE A 52 -10.84 -7.93 -1.25
C ILE A 52 -10.00 -7.89 -2.53
N PHE A 53 -10.62 -7.48 -3.63
CA PHE A 53 -9.97 -7.35 -4.94
C PHE A 53 -10.01 -5.91 -5.50
N ASP A 54 -10.54 -4.98 -4.71
CA ASP A 54 -10.52 -3.56 -5.06
C ASP A 54 -9.21 -2.93 -4.61
N PRO A 55 -8.38 -2.40 -5.52
CA PRO A 55 -7.08 -1.82 -5.17
C PRO A 55 -7.19 -0.60 -4.26
N GLU A 56 -8.29 0.17 -4.33
CA GLU A 56 -8.47 1.32 -3.44
C GLU A 56 -8.66 0.87 -1.98
N ALA A 57 -9.49 -0.15 -1.76
CA ALA A 57 -9.66 -0.76 -0.45
C ALA A 57 -8.37 -1.41 0.09
N THR A 58 -7.58 -2.08 -0.75
CA THR A 58 -6.29 -2.65 -0.34
C THR A 58 -5.30 -1.55 0.09
N ILE A 59 -5.18 -0.46 -0.68
CA ILE A 59 -4.33 0.69 -0.31
C ILE A 59 -4.76 1.29 1.04
N HIS A 60 -6.08 1.44 1.26
CA HIS A 60 -6.60 1.94 2.52
C HIS A 60 -6.21 1.05 3.71
N LEU A 61 -6.33 -0.27 3.57
CA LEU A 61 -5.97 -1.22 4.63
C LEU A 61 -4.47 -1.21 4.93
N SER A 62 -3.63 -1.15 3.90
CA SER A 62 -2.18 -1.00 4.06
C SER A 62 -1.82 0.27 4.81
N ALA A 63 -2.35 1.42 4.37
CA ALA A 63 -2.12 2.69 5.06
C ALA A 63 -2.59 2.66 6.52
N LEU A 64 -3.72 2.00 6.81
CA LEU A 64 -4.22 1.87 8.17
C LEU A 64 -3.27 1.04 9.06
N ILE A 65 -2.74 -0.06 8.54
CA ILE A 65 -1.79 -0.94 9.25
C ILE A 65 -0.47 -0.22 9.52
N ASP A 66 0.06 0.50 8.52
CA ASP A 66 1.28 1.29 8.67
C ASP A 66 1.11 2.37 9.74
N ASN A 67 -0.01 3.09 9.71
CA ASN A 67 -0.32 4.14 10.69
C ASN A 67 -0.52 3.60 12.11
N LEU A 68 -1.00 2.36 12.25
CA LEU A 68 -1.13 1.68 13.53
C LEU A 68 0.21 1.05 14.00
N GLY A 69 1.19 0.91 13.11
CA GLY A 69 2.47 0.26 13.38
C GLY A 69 2.32 -1.26 13.62
N HIS A 70 1.39 -1.91 12.90
CA HIS A 70 1.17 -3.35 13.00
C HIS A 70 1.81 -4.11 11.84
N SER A 71 2.07 -5.41 12.02
CA SER A 71 2.44 -6.27 10.89
C SER A 71 1.20 -6.60 10.06
N GLY A 72 1.25 -6.33 8.75
CA GLY A 72 0.20 -6.72 7.81
C GLY A 72 0.05 -8.24 7.61
N ILE A 73 0.94 -9.04 8.21
CA ILE A 73 0.91 -10.52 8.13
C ILE A 73 0.39 -11.11 9.44
N ASN A 74 1.00 -10.75 10.57
CA ASN A 74 0.78 -11.44 11.85
C ASN A 74 0.06 -10.59 12.92
N GLY A 75 -0.17 -9.30 12.69
CA GLY A 75 -0.73 -8.40 13.69
C GLY A 75 0.34 -7.75 14.60
N PRO A 76 -0.01 -7.31 15.82
CA PRO A 76 0.87 -6.57 16.73
C PRO A 76 2.02 -7.39 17.32
#